data_AF-Q5R1R5-F1
#
_entry.id   AF-Q5R1R5-F1
#
_cell.length_a   1.000
_cell.length_b   1.000
_cell.length_c   1.000
_cell.angle_alpha   90.00
_cell.angle_beta   90.00
_cell.angle_gamma   90.00
#
_symmetry.space_group_name_H-M   'P 1'
#
loop_
_entity.id
_entity.type
_entity.pdbx_description
1 polymer ?
#
loop_
_entity_poly.entity_id
_entity_poly.type
_entity_poly.pdbx_seq_one_letter_code
_entity_poly.pdbx_strand_id
1 'polypeptide(L)'
;MKSKTAKITLLSSLALAAFGATNVFADEASTQLNSDTVAAPTADTQASEPAATEKEQSPVVTVVESHTQGNTTTTTSQVTSKELEDAKANANQEGLEVTETETQKQPSVEAANADNKAQAQTINTAVADYQKAKAEFPQKQEQYNKDFEKYQSDVKEYEAQKAAYEQYKKEVAQGLASGRVEKAQGLVFINEPEAKLSIEGVNQYLTKEARQKHATEDILQQYNTDNYTAADFTQANPYDPKEDTWFKMKVGDQISVTYDNIVNSKYND
;
A
#
# COMPACT_ATOMS: atom_id res chain seq x y z
N MET A 1 20.06 12.37 -11.64
CA MET A 1 18.90 13.27 -11.88
C MET A 1 19.09 14.54 -11.08
N LYS A 2 18.53 15.70 -11.49
CA LYS A 2 18.46 16.86 -10.60
C LYS A 2 17.37 16.59 -9.56
N SER A 3 17.67 16.72 -8.27
CA SER A 3 16.63 16.70 -7.25
C SER A 3 15.68 17.87 -7.50
N LYS A 4 14.38 17.59 -7.64
CA LYS A 4 13.36 18.62 -7.44
C LYS A 4 13.13 18.68 -5.94
N THR A 5 13.86 19.56 -5.27
CA THR A 5 13.59 19.91 -3.87
C THR A 5 12.12 20.29 -3.76
N ALA A 6 11.35 19.56 -2.95
CA ALA A 6 9.95 19.90 -2.74
C ALA A 6 9.90 21.18 -1.90
N LYS A 7 9.24 22.19 -2.44
CA LYS A 7 9.13 23.53 -1.85
C LYS A 7 7.88 23.61 -0.99
N ILE A 8 8.01 24.18 0.20
CA ILE A 8 6.89 24.54 1.07
C ILE A 8 6.84 26.07 1.14
N THR A 9 5.72 26.66 0.76
CA THR A 9 5.53 28.12 0.78
C THR A 9 4.80 28.52 2.06
N LEU A 10 5.36 29.49 2.79
CA LEU A 10 4.84 30.07 4.03
C LEU A 10 4.62 31.56 3.88
N LEU A 11 3.93 32.19 4.83
CA LEU A 11 3.79 33.65 4.93
C LEU A 11 4.60 34.14 6.13
N SER A 12 5.43 35.16 5.93
CA SER A 12 6.34 35.62 6.98
C SER A 12 5.59 36.20 8.19
N SER A 13 6.23 36.03 9.35
CA SER A 13 5.78 36.35 10.72
C SER A 13 4.70 37.43 10.84
N LEU A 14 3.53 37.06 11.35
CA LEU A 14 2.35 37.91 11.24
C LEU A 14 2.41 39.12 12.18
N ALA A 15 2.01 40.28 11.66
CA ALA A 15 2.08 41.57 12.31
C ALA A 15 0.71 42.02 12.84
N LEU A 16 0.61 42.26 14.15
CA LEU A 16 -0.58 42.81 14.80
C LEU A 16 -0.86 44.25 14.33
N ALA A 17 -2.11 44.68 14.34
CA ALA A 17 -2.49 46.11 14.36
C ALA A 17 -3.55 46.36 15.45
N ALA A 18 -3.12 46.80 16.64
CA ALA A 18 -4.03 47.08 17.75
C ALA A 18 -4.75 48.43 17.59
N PHE A 19 -6.06 48.48 17.80
CA PHE A 19 -6.84 49.72 17.89
C PHE A 19 -7.04 50.08 19.37
N GLY A 20 -6.60 51.28 19.76
CA GLY A 20 -6.40 51.65 21.16
C GLY A 20 -7.67 51.94 21.96
N ALA A 21 -7.57 51.79 23.29
CA ALA A 21 -8.60 52.21 24.23
C ALA A 21 -8.53 53.72 24.50
N THR A 22 -9.68 54.39 24.51
CA THR A 22 -9.79 55.81 24.84
C THR A 22 -9.80 56.03 26.36
N ASN A 23 -8.71 56.60 26.89
CA ASN A 23 -8.75 57.22 28.21
C ASN A 23 -9.73 58.39 28.21
N VAL A 24 -10.82 58.29 28.98
CA VAL A 24 -11.70 59.43 29.28
C VAL A 24 -11.12 60.15 30.49
N PHE A 25 -10.75 61.42 30.33
CA PHE A 25 -10.38 62.26 31.47
C PHE A 25 -11.62 62.55 32.31
N ALA A 26 -11.52 62.31 33.62
CA ALA A 26 -12.51 62.71 34.60
C ALA A 26 -12.01 63.94 35.36
N ASP A 27 -12.82 64.98 35.39
CA ASP A 27 -12.63 66.17 36.23
C ASP A 27 -14.00 66.64 36.74
N GLU A 28 -14.30 66.37 38.01
CA GLU A 28 -14.57 67.45 38.99
C GLU A 28 -14.58 66.93 40.44
N ALA A 29 -14.14 67.80 41.36
CA ALA A 29 -14.56 67.97 42.76
C ALA A 29 -14.75 66.76 43.72
N SER A 30 -14.04 66.78 44.86
CA SER A 30 -14.59 66.84 46.25
C SER A 30 -13.84 66.04 47.34
N THR A 31 -13.38 66.77 48.37
CA THR A 31 -13.34 66.42 49.80
C THR A 31 -12.61 65.16 50.33
N GLN A 32 -11.41 65.41 50.86
CA GLN A 32 -11.04 65.33 52.29
C GLN A 32 -10.95 63.98 53.06
N LEU A 33 -9.83 63.87 53.80
CA LEU A 33 -9.59 63.05 55.02
C LEU A 33 -9.49 61.52 54.79
N ASN A 34 -8.64 60.76 55.50
CA ASN A 34 -7.72 61.13 56.58
C ASN A 34 -6.42 60.30 56.57
N SER A 35 -5.42 60.74 57.35
CA SER A 35 -4.14 60.05 57.58
C SER A 35 -4.26 58.81 58.47
N ASP A 36 -3.36 57.84 58.31
CA ASP A 36 -2.43 57.49 59.41
C ASP A 36 -1.13 56.86 58.89
N THR A 37 -0.22 56.46 59.80
CA THR A 37 1.23 56.53 59.58
C THR A 37 2.02 55.29 60.08
N VAL A 38 3.18 55.01 59.44
CA VAL A 38 4.35 54.29 60.01
C VAL A 38 4.13 52.76 60.25
N ALA A 39 5.10 51.83 60.16
CA ALA A 39 6.57 51.90 60.13
C ALA A 39 7.24 50.89 59.15
N ALA A 40 8.55 51.05 58.95
CA ALA A 40 9.49 49.95 58.66
C ALA A 40 10.27 49.61 59.96
N PRO A 41 10.94 48.42 60.06
CA PRO A 41 12.34 48.40 59.64
C PRO A 41 12.88 47.08 59.03
N THR A 42 14.04 47.26 58.38
CA THR A 42 15.04 46.36 57.76
C THR A 42 15.39 44.99 58.39
N ALA A 43 15.75 44.03 57.50
CA ALA A 43 16.85 43.03 57.62
C ALA A 43 16.71 41.90 58.70
N ASP A 44 17.17 40.65 58.58
CA ASP A 44 17.84 39.81 57.55
C ASP A 44 17.69 38.29 57.98
N THR A 45 18.17 37.19 57.39
CA THR A 45 19.06 36.82 56.25
C THR A 45 18.67 35.43 55.67
N GLN A 46 19.08 35.10 54.44
CA GLN A 46 19.26 33.75 53.83
C GLN A 46 18.33 32.56 54.17
N ALA A 47 17.62 32.08 53.14
CA ALA A 47 17.72 30.69 52.66
C ALA A 47 17.46 30.65 51.14
N SER A 48 18.11 29.76 50.40
CA SER A 48 18.04 29.74 48.92
C SER A 48 17.10 28.66 48.39
N GLU A 49 16.18 29.04 47.50
CA GLU A 49 15.48 28.11 46.59
C GLU A 49 16.02 28.25 45.15
N PRO A 50 15.96 27.19 44.33
CA PRO A 50 16.60 27.17 43.01
C PRO A 50 15.86 28.04 41.99
N ALA A 51 16.60 28.59 41.03
CA ALA A 51 16.03 29.32 39.91
C ALA A 51 15.03 28.45 39.14
N ALA A 52 13.77 28.91 39.07
CA ALA A 52 12.77 28.28 38.23
C ALA A 52 13.22 28.39 36.76
N THR A 53 13.35 27.26 36.08
CA THR A 53 13.56 27.24 34.62
C THR A 53 12.37 27.91 33.95
N GLU A 54 12.60 29.05 33.32
CA GLU A 54 11.59 29.77 32.56
C GLU A 54 11.01 28.85 31.48
N LYS A 55 9.69 28.62 31.53
CA LYS A 55 9.00 28.04 30.37
C LYS A 55 8.99 29.10 29.28
N GLU A 56 9.64 28.84 28.15
CA GLU A 56 9.51 29.68 26.96
C GLU A 56 8.03 29.89 26.64
N GLN A 57 7.57 31.14 26.72
CA GLN A 57 6.16 31.48 26.45
C GLN A 57 5.95 31.59 24.93
N SER A 58 5.39 30.53 24.34
CA SER A 58 4.85 30.57 22.97
C SER A 58 3.39 31.06 23.01
N PRO A 59 2.99 32.07 22.22
CA PRO A 59 3.78 32.77 21.21
C PRO A 59 4.64 33.90 21.82
N VAL A 60 5.81 34.12 21.24
CA VAL A 60 6.66 35.28 21.53
C VAL A 60 6.12 36.48 20.76
N VAL A 61 5.93 37.61 21.44
CA VAL A 61 5.39 38.84 20.85
C VAL A 61 6.41 39.97 20.99
N THR A 62 6.94 40.43 19.85
CA THR A 62 7.94 41.51 19.80
C THR A 62 7.30 42.77 19.24
N VAL A 63 7.27 43.87 19.99
CA VAL A 63 6.79 45.16 19.48
C VAL A 63 7.77 45.69 18.42
N VAL A 64 7.25 46.04 17.24
CA VAL A 64 8.02 46.55 16.10
C VAL A 64 7.81 48.05 15.91
N GLU A 65 6.59 48.53 16.09
CA GLU A 65 6.21 49.94 15.93
C GLU A 65 5.08 50.29 16.91
N SER A 66 5.06 51.52 17.42
CA SER A 66 3.93 52.04 18.19
C SER A 66 3.73 53.52 17.89
N HIS A 67 2.49 53.90 17.59
CA HIS A 67 2.10 55.25 17.21
C HIS A 67 0.91 55.72 18.05
N THR A 68 0.99 56.94 18.60
CA THR A 68 -0.07 57.55 19.40
C THR A 68 -0.62 58.78 18.68
N GLN A 69 -1.92 58.78 18.41
CA GLN A 69 -2.65 59.88 17.78
C GLN A 69 -3.86 60.25 18.64
N GLY A 70 -3.79 61.42 19.27
CA GLY A 70 -4.75 61.80 20.33
C GLY A 70 -4.65 60.84 21.52
N ASN A 71 -5.81 60.39 22.03
CA ASN A 71 -5.86 59.40 23.13
C ASN A 71 -5.75 57.94 22.63
N THR A 72 -5.50 57.70 21.34
CA THR A 72 -5.42 56.36 20.75
C THR A 72 -3.97 55.98 20.48
N THR A 73 -3.50 54.90 21.10
CA THR A 73 -2.23 54.25 20.73
C THR A 73 -2.50 52.98 19.92
N THR A 74 -1.86 52.88 18.76
CA THR A 74 -1.80 51.67 17.95
C THR A 74 -0.40 51.09 18.02
N THR A 75 -0.34 49.79 18.34
CA THR A 75 0.91 49.03 18.43
C THR A 75 0.91 47.91 17.42
N THR A 76 2.02 47.79 16.70
CA THR A 76 2.31 46.74 15.72
C THR A 76 3.37 45.82 16.32
N SER A 77 3.07 44.52 16.39
CA SER A 77 3.96 43.52 16.98
C SER A 77 4.09 42.31 16.07
N GLN A 78 5.31 41.78 15.95
CA GLN A 78 5.61 40.51 15.30
C GLN A 78 5.26 39.36 16.26
N VAL A 79 4.59 38.32 15.75
CA VAL A 79 4.19 37.14 16.55
C VAL A 79 4.86 35.88 16.01
N THR A 80 5.71 35.26 16.83
CA THR A 80 6.43 34.02 16.51
C THR A 80 5.94 32.89 17.41
N SER A 81 5.59 31.73 16.85
CA SER A 81 5.27 30.52 17.65
C SER A 81 6.36 29.46 17.52
N LYS A 82 6.61 28.76 18.62
CA LYS A 82 7.57 27.65 18.64
C LYS A 82 7.16 26.53 17.68
N GLU A 83 5.86 26.24 17.58
CA GLU A 83 5.34 25.19 16.71
C GLU A 83 5.63 25.42 15.22
N LEU A 84 5.70 26.68 14.78
CA LEU A 84 6.06 27.02 13.40
C LEU A 84 7.56 26.84 13.15
N GLU A 85 8.42 27.33 14.04
CA GLU A 85 9.88 27.18 13.90
C GLU A 85 10.33 25.72 14.01
N ASP A 86 9.75 24.93 14.92
CA ASP A 86 10.00 23.49 15.02
C ASP A 86 9.59 22.77 13.72
N ALA A 87 8.48 23.17 13.10
CA ALA A 87 8.03 22.61 11.82
C ALA A 87 8.95 22.99 10.65
N LYS A 88 9.40 24.26 10.58
CA LYS A 88 10.41 24.71 9.60
C LYS A 88 11.71 23.92 9.74
N ALA A 89 12.18 23.69 10.97
CA ALA A 89 13.38 22.91 11.25
C ALA A 89 13.24 21.45 10.78
N ASN A 90 12.10 20.80 11.07
CA ASN A 90 11.80 19.45 10.61
C ASN A 90 11.80 19.33 9.07
N ALA A 91 11.20 20.30 8.38
CA ALA A 91 11.19 20.33 6.92
C ALA A 91 12.59 20.48 6.32
N ASN A 92 13.39 21.42 6.85
CA ASN A 92 14.77 21.61 6.44
C ASN A 92 15.64 20.37 6.72
N GLN A 93 15.40 19.65 7.82
CA GLN A 93 16.09 18.39 8.16
C GLN A 93 15.80 17.26 7.16
N GLU A 94 14.57 17.16 6.64
CA GLU A 94 14.24 16.24 5.54
C GLU A 94 14.71 16.71 4.16
N GLY A 95 15.34 17.89 4.08
CA GLY A 95 15.83 18.48 2.83
C GLY A 95 14.73 19.12 1.97
N LEU A 96 13.62 19.52 2.59
CA LEU A 96 12.55 20.30 1.95
C LEU A 96 12.92 21.79 2.00
N GLU A 97 12.57 22.53 0.94
CA GLU A 97 12.91 23.95 0.84
C GLU A 97 11.75 24.82 1.34
N VAL A 98 11.90 25.37 2.54
CA VAL A 98 10.92 26.30 3.10
C VAL A 98 11.16 27.71 2.54
N THR A 99 10.16 28.26 1.84
CA THR A 99 10.17 29.62 1.28
C THR A 99 9.16 30.49 2.01
N GLU A 100 9.61 31.55 2.67
CA GLU A 100 8.70 32.57 3.24
C GLU A 100 8.29 33.60 2.18
N THR A 101 7.06 34.11 2.30
CA THR A 101 6.47 35.15 1.43
C THR A 101 6.06 36.38 2.25
N GLU A 102 5.37 37.35 1.65
CA GLU A 102 5.07 38.65 2.25
C GLU A 102 4.35 38.56 3.61
N THR A 103 4.64 39.55 4.46
CA THR A 103 4.22 39.61 5.86
C THR A 103 2.72 39.89 5.98
N GLN A 104 1.98 38.95 6.57
CA GLN A 104 0.53 39.10 6.78
C GLN A 104 0.24 39.99 8.00
N LYS A 105 -0.80 40.84 7.91
CA LYS A 105 -1.32 41.60 9.06
C LYS A 105 -2.54 40.91 9.67
N GLN A 106 -2.59 40.83 10.99
CA GLN A 106 -3.64 40.13 11.75
C GLN A 106 -4.29 41.04 12.79
N PRO A 107 -5.58 40.81 13.13
CA PRO A 107 -6.33 41.66 14.05
C PRO A 107 -6.00 41.43 15.54
N SER A 108 -5.39 40.30 15.89
CA SER A 108 -5.02 39.97 17.28
C SER A 108 -3.83 39.02 17.36
N VAL A 109 -3.22 38.89 18.54
CA VAL A 109 -2.12 37.94 18.80
C VAL A 109 -2.61 36.50 18.66
N GLU A 110 -3.84 36.23 19.08
CA GLU A 110 -4.49 34.93 18.98
C GLU A 110 -4.72 34.54 17.52
N ALA A 111 -5.13 35.48 16.67
CA ALA A 111 -5.28 35.25 15.22
C ALA A 111 -3.93 34.96 14.55
N ALA A 112 -2.89 35.73 14.88
CA ALA A 112 -1.52 35.48 14.39
C ALA A 112 -0.96 34.13 14.85
N ASN A 113 -1.20 33.75 16.11
CA ASN A 113 -0.77 32.46 16.66
C ASN A 113 -1.56 31.29 16.06
N ALA A 114 -2.86 31.47 15.78
CA ALA A 114 -3.67 30.47 15.10
C ALA A 114 -3.21 30.23 13.65
N ASP A 115 -2.88 31.30 12.92
CA ASP A 115 -2.32 31.20 11.57
C ASP A 115 -0.95 30.50 11.57
N ASN A 116 -0.03 30.91 12.45
CA ASN A 116 1.27 30.24 12.64
C ASN A 116 1.10 28.72 12.91
N LYS A 117 0.09 28.31 13.70
CA LYS A 117 -0.21 26.90 13.98
C LYS A 117 -0.82 26.18 12.76
N ALA A 118 -1.65 26.83 11.95
CA ALA A 118 -2.17 26.27 10.70
C ALA A 118 -1.07 26.10 9.64
N GLN A 119 -0.16 27.06 9.54
CA GLN A 119 1.06 26.94 8.73
C GLN A 119 1.93 25.77 9.23
N ALA A 120 2.16 25.65 10.54
CA ALA A 120 2.90 24.52 11.15
C ALA A 120 2.26 23.15 10.84
N GLN A 121 0.93 23.03 10.89
CA GLN A 121 0.22 21.80 10.50
C GLN A 121 0.41 21.48 9.01
N THR A 122 0.38 22.49 8.15
CA THR A 122 0.60 22.34 6.70
C THR A 122 2.01 21.82 6.40
N ILE A 123 3.04 22.39 7.05
CA ILE A 123 4.43 21.92 6.94
C ILE A 123 4.56 20.46 7.38
N ASN A 124 4.09 20.13 8.59
CA ASN A 124 4.23 18.79 9.14
C ASN A 124 3.48 17.73 8.30
N THR A 125 2.36 18.09 7.68
CA THR A 125 1.65 17.21 6.74
C THR A 125 2.49 16.94 5.49
N ALA A 126 3.05 18.00 4.88
CA ALA A 126 3.93 17.86 3.70
C ALA A 126 5.22 17.06 4.00
N VAL A 127 5.78 17.19 5.22
CA VAL A 127 6.91 16.38 5.71
C VAL A 127 6.51 14.91 5.80
N ALA A 128 5.35 14.60 6.38
CA ALA A 128 4.87 13.22 6.53
C ALA A 128 4.59 12.55 5.17
N ASP A 129 3.93 13.25 4.25
CA ASP A 129 3.68 12.76 2.89
C ASP A 129 4.98 12.55 2.10
N TYR A 130 5.96 13.45 2.25
CA TYR A 130 7.30 13.28 1.65
C TYR A 130 8.02 12.05 2.20
N GLN A 131 8.08 11.87 3.53
CA GLN A 131 8.73 10.70 4.13
C GLN A 131 8.04 9.39 3.71
N LYS A 132 6.70 9.37 3.66
CA LYS A 132 5.93 8.23 3.15
C LYS A 132 6.27 7.92 1.70
N ALA A 133 6.24 8.91 0.81
CA ALA A 133 6.58 8.73 -0.60
C ALA A 133 8.03 8.24 -0.79
N LYS A 134 8.97 8.77 0.00
CA LYS A 134 10.39 8.40 0.05
C LYS A 134 10.59 6.94 0.52
N ALA A 135 9.81 6.48 1.49
CA ALA A 135 9.82 5.09 1.96
C ALA A 135 9.16 4.10 0.99
N GLU A 136 8.07 4.50 0.32
CA GLU A 136 7.36 3.66 -0.66
C GLU A 136 8.09 3.57 -2.03
N PHE A 137 8.97 4.53 -2.35
CA PHE A 137 9.58 4.63 -3.68
C PHE A 137 10.43 3.40 -4.09
N PRO A 138 11.33 2.83 -3.25
CA PRO A 138 12.11 1.66 -3.64
C PRO A 138 11.23 0.44 -3.96
N GLN A 139 10.22 0.16 -3.14
CA GLN A 139 9.28 -0.95 -3.36
C GLN A 139 8.50 -0.76 -4.67
N LYS A 140 8.06 0.47 -4.97
CA LYS A 140 7.38 0.78 -6.24
C LYS A 140 8.32 0.65 -7.44
N GLN A 141 9.61 0.93 -7.28
CA GLN A 141 10.61 0.75 -8.34
C GLN A 141 10.92 -0.73 -8.60
N GLU A 142 11.07 -1.54 -7.55
CA GLU A 142 11.23 -3.01 -7.66
C GLU A 142 10.01 -3.65 -8.34
N GLN A 143 8.80 -3.30 -7.91
CA GLN A 143 7.56 -3.80 -8.49
C GLN A 143 7.41 -3.36 -9.97
N TYR A 144 7.72 -2.10 -10.30
CA TYR A 144 7.74 -1.62 -11.68
C TYR A 144 8.70 -2.41 -12.58
N ASN A 145 9.93 -2.68 -12.10
CA ASN A 145 10.91 -3.47 -12.86
C ASN A 145 10.38 -4.89 -13.13
N LYS A 146 9.83 -5.55 -12.11
CA LYS A 146 9.23 -6.89 -12.21
C LYS A 146 8.04 -6.93 -13.18
N ASP A 147 7.15 -5.93 -13.11
CA ASP A 147 6.00 -5.84 -14.02
C ASP A 147 6.44 -5.55 -15.46
N PHE A 148 7.52 -4.78 -15.66
CA PHE A 148 8.11 -4.51 -16.96
C PHE A 148 8.81 -5.74 -17.57
N GLU A 149 9.46 -6.57 -16.76
CA GLU A 149 9.99 -7.88 -17.18
C GLU A 149 8.87 -8.85 -17.55
N LYS A 150 7.82 -8.93 -16.72
CA LYS A 150 6.63 -9.76 -16.98
C LYS A 150 5.93 -9.35 -18.28
N TYR A 151 5.68 -8.05 -18.46
CA TYR A 151 5.12 -7.49 -19.70
C TYR A 151 5.95 -7.86 -20.94
N GLN A 152 7.29 -7.84 -20.83
CA GLN A 152 8.18 -8.26 -21.91
C GLN A 152 8.17 -9.77 -22.19
N SER A 153 7.72 -10.63 -21.28
CA SER A 153 7.43 -12.04 -21.57
C SER A 153 6.07 -12.17 -22.26
N ASP A 154 5.05 -11.56 -21.64
CA ASP A 154 3.66 -11.64 -22.08
C ASP A 154 3.46 -11.18 -23.52
N VAL A 155 4.14 -10.11 -23.94
CA VAL A 155 4.11 -9.63 -25.33
C VAL A 155 4.70 -10.64 -26.32
N LYS A 156 5.76 -11.38 -25.95
CA LYS A 156 6.38 -12.40 -26.82
C LYS A 156 5.49 -13.63 -26.93
N GLU A 157 4.93 -14.07 -25.81
CA GLU A 157 3.98 -15.19 -25.75
C GLU A 157 2.70 -14.85 -26.54
N TYR A 158 2.15 -13.66 -26.35
CA TYR A 158 0.97 -13.16 -27.08
C TYR A 158 1.20 -13.10 -28.59
N GLU A 159 2.28 -12.47 -29.08
CA GLU A 159 2.51 -12.39 -30.54
C GLU A 159 2.81 -13.78 -31.15
N ALA A 160 3.42 -14.71 -30.41
CA ALA A 160 3.60 -16.09 -30.86
C ALA A 160 2.26 -16.86 -30.96
N GLN A 161 1.41 -16.77 -29.93
CA GLN A 161 0.07 -17.38 -29.91
C GLN A 161 -0.82 -16.80 -31.02
N LYS A 162 -0.78 -15.47 -31.20
CA LYS A 162 -1.50 -14.73 -32.24
C LYS A 162 -1.03 -15.12 -33.64
N ALA A 163 0.27 -15.24 -33.88
CA ALA A 163 0.80 -15.71 -35.17
C ALA A 163 0.33 -17.13 -35.50
N ALA A 164 0.33 -18.04 -34.51
CA ALA A 164 -0.19 -19.39 -34.67
C ALA A 164 -1.71 -19.39 -34.95
N TYR A 165 -2.49 -18.55 -34.26
CA TYR A 165 -3.94 -18.43 -34.44
C TYR A 165 -4.34 -17.85 -35.81
N GLU A 166 -3.65 -16.80 -36.28
CA GLU A 166 -3.88 -16.24 -37.62
C GLU A 166 -3.50 -17.23 -38.72
N GLN A 167 -2.39 -17.96 -38.57
CA GLN A 167 -1.99 -19.01 -39.51
C GLN A 167 -3.00 -20.18 -39.51
N TYR A 168 -3.47 -20.63 -38.34
CA TYR A 168 -4.50 -21.67 -38.25
C TYR A 168 -5.81 -21.25 -38.94
N LYS A 169 -6.33 -20.04 -38.67
CA LYS A 169 -7.51 -19.52 -39.36
C LYS A 169 -7.34 -19.46 -40.89
N LYS A 170 -6.15 -19.08 -41.36
CA LYS A 170 -5.81 -19.08 -42.79
C LYS A 170 -5.77 -20.49 -43.37
N GLU A 171 -5.17 -21.45 -42.67
CA GLU A 171 -5.11 -22.87 -43.08
C GLU A 171 -6.50 -23.51 -43.12
N VAL A 172 -7.35 -23.25 -42.13
CA VAL A 172 -8.78 -23.59 -42.15
C VAL A 172 -9.45 -22.96 -43.37
N ALA A 173 -9.40 -21.64 -43.52
CA ALA A 173 -10.06 -20.93 -44.62
C ALA A 173 -9.65 -21.50 -46.00
N GLN A 174 -8.34 -21.67 -46.23
CA GLN A 174 -7.77 -22.18 -47.48
C GLN A 174 -7.92 -23.70 -47.67
N GLY A 175 -8.33 -24.46 -46.63
CA GLY A 175 -8.48 -25.92 -46.72
C GLY A 175 -7.15 -26.67 -46.75
N LEU A 176 -6.10 -26.10 -46.15
CA LEU A 176 -4.78 -26.73 -46.03
C LEU A 176 -4.80 -27.86 -44.99
N ALA A 177 -3.74 -28.67 -44.96
CA ALA A 177 -3.72 -29.94 -44.23
C ALA A 177 -4.08 -29.83 -42.74
N SER A 178 -3.57 -28.84 -42.01
CA SER A 178 -3.89 -28.59 -40.60
C SER A 178 -5.35 -28.13 -40.41
N GLY A 179 -5.91 -27.40 -41.38
CA GLY A 179 -7.30 -26.96 -41.38
C GLY A 179 -8.32 -28.11 -41.42
N ARG A 180 -7.89 -29.35 -41.66
CA ARG A 180 -8.70 -30.56 -41.54
C ARG A 180 -9.17 -30.84 -40.11
N VAL A 181 -8.50 -30.29 -39.08
CA VAL A 181 -8.93 -30.35 -37.67
C VAL A 181 -10.31 -29.72 -37.48
N GLU A 182 -10.70 -28.77 -38.34
CA GLU A 182 -12.03 -28.16 -38.35
C GLU A 182 -12.88 -28.68 -39.52
N LYS A 183 -12.32 -28.67 -40.75
CA LYS A 183 -13.06 -28.96 -41.99
C LYS A 183 -13.32 -30.45 -42.27
N ALA A 184 -12.68 -31.36 -41.55
CA ALA A 184 -12.80 -32.80 -41.78
C ALA A 184 -12.92 -33.61 -40.47
N GLN A 185 -13.30 -32.95 -39.38
CA GLN A 185 -13.55 -33.63 -38.11
C GLN A 185 -14.92 -34.29 -38.11
N GLY A 186 -14.97 -35.51 -38.63
CA GLY A 186 -16.14 -36.38 -38.53
C GLY A 186 -16.29 -37.07 -37.17
N LEU A 187 -15.24 -37.09 -36.33
CA LEU A 187 -15.25 -37.75 -35.02
C LEU A 187 -15.53 -36.74 -33.90
N VAL A 188 -16.64 -36.95 -33.19
CA VAL A 188 -16.82 -36.40 -31.84
C VAL A 188 -16.44 -37.52 -30.87
N PHE A 189 -15.33 -37.37 -30.17
CA PHE A 189 -14.89 -38.26 -29.08
C PHE A 189 -14.01 -37.44 -28.12
N ILE A 190 -14.64 -36.94 -27.04
CA ILE A 190 -14.02 -35.91 -26.18
C ILE A 190 -14.38 -36.04 -24.68
N ASN A 191 -15.53 -36.62 -24.35
CA ASN A 191 -16.02 -36.70 -22.97
C ASN A 191 -16.95 -37.90 -22.81
N GLU A 192 -16.50 -38.95 -22.12
CA GLU A 192 -17.31 -40.16 -21.85
C GLU A 192 -17.27 -40.53 -20.36
N PRO A 193 -17.91 -39.72 -19.49
CA PRO A 193 -17.85 -39.88 -18.03
C PRO A 193 -18.70 -41.05 -17.50
N GLU A 194 -19.55 -41.64 -18.35
CA GLU A 194 -20.36 -42.81 -18.02
C GLU A 194 -19.80 -44.12 -18.57
N ALA A 195 -18.65 -44.09 -19.25
CA ALA A 195 -18.06 -45.27 -19.89
C ALA A 195 -17.73 -46.38 -18.89
N LYS A 196 -17.81 -47.64 -19.33
CA LYS A 196 -17.47 -48.81 -18.51
C LYS A 196 -16.35 -49.64 -19.12
N LEU A 197 -15.42 -50.07 -18.27
CA LEU A 197 -14.25 -50.87 -18.59
C LEU A 197 -14.56 -52.37 -18.56
N SER A 198 -14.22 -53.07 -19.64
CA SER A 198 -13.96 -54.52 -19.63
C SER A 198 -12.55 -54.77 -20.13
N ILE A 199 -11.75 -55.51 -19.35
CA ILE A 199 -10.28 -55.62 -19.52
C ILE A 199 -9.88 -57.09 -19.64
N GLU A 200 -9.16 -57.42 -20.70
CA GLU A 200 -8.59 -58.74 -20.97
C GLU A 200 -7.06 -58.67 -21.07
N GLY A 201 -6.39 -59.79 -20.73
CA GLY A 201 -4.92 -59.92 -20.79
C GLY A 201 -4.15 -59.39 -19.56
N VAL A 202 -4.79 -58.69 -18.64
CA VAL A 202 -4.17 -58.21 -17.39
C VAL A 202 -4.19 -59.30 -16.32
N ASN A 203 -3.00 -59.70 -15.85
CA ASN A 203 -2.80 -60.70 -14.79
C ASN A 203 -2.29 -60.11 -13.45
N GLN A 204 -2.09 -58.79 -13.35
CA GLN A 204 -1.51 -58.14 -12.16
C GLN A 204 -2.18 -56.79 -11.88
N TYR A 205 -3.45 -56.81 -11.47
CA TYR A 205 -4.15 -55.63 -10.97
C TYR A 205 -3.53 -55.18 -9.64
N LEU A 206 -3.41 -53.88 -9.41
CA LEU A 206 -3.03 -53.32 -8.11
C LEU A 206 -4.17 -53.59 -7.11
N THR A 207 -3.88 -53.83 -5.82
CA THR A 207 -4.94 -53.92 -4.82
C THR A 207 -5.50 -52.53 -4.48
N LYS A 208 -6.77 -52.46 -4.05
CA LYS A 208 -7.35 -51.21 -3.55
C LYS A 208 -6.66 -50.69 -2.28
N GLU A 209 -6.11 -51.59 -1.46
CA GLU A 209 -5.29 -51.27 -0.30
C GLU A 209 -3.96 -50.62 -0.71
N ALA A 210 -3.23 -51.21 -1.67
CA ALA A 210 -2.01 -50.59 -2.21
C ALA A 210 -2.32 -49.25 -2.90
N ARG A 211 -3.41 -49.15 -3.68
CA ARG A 211 -3.86 -47.87 -4.26
C ARG A 211 -4.09 -46.81 -3.17
N GLN A 212 -4.68 -47.17 -2.04
CA GLN A 212 -4.92 -46.24 -0.91
C GLN A 212 -3.62 -45.86 -0.18
N LYS A 213 -2.73 -46.83 0.09
CA LYS A 213 -1.41 -46.64 0.71
C LYS A 213 -0.55 -45.62 -0.06
N HIS A 214 -0.57 -45.67 -1.39
CA HIS A 214 0.23 -44.80 -2.25
C HIS A 214 -0.52 -43.55 -2.76
N ALA A 215 -1.81 -43.36 -2.42
CA ALA A 215 -2.63 -42.27 -2.93
C ALA A 215 -2.23 -40.85 -2.46
N THR A 216 -1.37 -40.75 -1.44
CA THR A 216 -0.89 -39.48 -0.89
C THR A 216 0.61 -39.26 -1.12
N GLU A 217 1.25 -40.10 -1.93
CA GLU A 217 2.66 -39.92 -2.30
C GLU A 217 2.82 -38.86 -3.41
N ASP A 218 4.06 -38.40 -3.62
CA ASP A 218 4.38 -37.65 -4.83
C ASP A 218 4.20 -38.55 -6.07
N ILE A 219 3.81 -37.94 -7.20
CA ILE A 219 3.51 -38.67 -8.45
C ILE A 219 4.70 -39.51 -8.95
N LEU A 220 5.95 -39.10 -8.68
CA LEU A 220 7.13 -39.88 -9.05
C LEU A 220 7.34 -41.09 -8.12
N GLN A 221 6.86 -41.03 -6.87
CA GLN A 221 6.91 -42.16 -5.92
C GLN A 221 5.74 -43.12 -6.11
N GLN A 222 4.55 -42.61 -6.44
CA GLN A 222 3.40 -43.43 -6.81
C GLN A 222 3.69 -44.32 -8.05
N TYR A 223 4.56 -43.86 -8.96
CA TYR A 223 5.02 -44.65 -10.12
C TYR A 223 6.41 -45.30 -9.93
N ASN A 224 7.05 -45.15 -8.76
CA ASN A 224 8.32 -45.81 -8.46
C ASN A 224 8.06 -47.30 -8.14
N THR A 225 8.38 -48.19 -9.09
CA THR A 225 8.11 -49.63 -8.96
C THR A 225 8.81 -50.31 -7.79
N ASP A 226 9.90 -49.73 -7.28
CA ASP A 226 10.68 -50.31 -6.17
C ASP A 226 9.92 -50.18 -4.82
N ASN A 227 8.93 -49.29 -4.74
CA ASN A 227 8.04 -49.13 -3.60
C ASN A 227 6.94 -50.22 -3.54
N TYR A 228 6.79 -51.04 -4.59
CA TYR A 228 5.72 -52.04 -4.74
C TYR A 228 6.27 -53.48 -4.74
N THR A 229 5.66 -54.35 -3.94
CA THR A 229 6.02 -55.75 -3.82
C THR A 229 5.12 -56.66 -4.67
N ALA A 230 5.30 -57.98 -4.57
CA ALA A 230 4.35 -58.93 -5.17
C ALA A 230 2.98 -58.95 -4.47
N ALA A 231 2.90 -58.60 -3.18
CA ALA A 231 1.68 -58.63 -2.38
C ALA A 231 0.73 -57.46 -2.68
N ASP A 232 1.24 -56.36 -3.24
CA ASP A 232 0.46 -55.19 -3.66
C ASP A 232 -0.39 -55.47 -4.94
N PHE A 233 -0.33 -56.68 -5.52
CA PHE A 233 -1.03 -57.07 -6.75
C PHE A 233 -1.87 -58.36 -6.63
N THR A 234 -2.91 -58.47 -7.47
CA THR A 234 -3.85 -59.61 -7.58
C THR A 234 -4.13 -59.96 -9.05
N GLN A 235 -4.43 -61.23 -9.34
CA GLN A 235 -4.88 -61.68 -10.67
C GLN A 235 -6.35 -61.34 -10.94
N ALA A 236 -7.20 -61.36 -9.90
CA ALA A 236 -8.60 -60.98 -10.02
C ALA A 236 -8.74 -59.45 -9.89
N ASN A 237 -9.46 -58.83 -10.83
CA ASN A 237 -9.70 -57.38 -10.84
C ASN A 237 -10.50 -56.94 -9.60
N PRO A 238 -9.98 -56.05 -8.73
CA PRO A 238 -10.70 -55.54 -7.56
C PRO A 238 -11.51 -54.27 -7.84
N TYR A 239 -11.47 -53.71 -9.06
CA TYR A 239 -12.09 -52.45 -9.45
C TYR A 239 -13.47 -52.65 -10.08
N ASP A 240 -14.41 -51.74 -9.83
CA ASP A 240 -15.70 -51.72 -10.53
C ASP A 240 -15.48 -51.28 -12.00
N PRO A 241 -16.23 -51.80 -12.98
CA PRO A 241 -16.17 -51.33 -14.37
C PRO A 241 -16.30 -49.82 -14.57
N LYS A 242 -16.84 -49.07 -13.60
CA LYS A 242 -17.05 -47.61 -13.64
C LYS A 242 -15.96 -46.81 -12.90
N GLU A 243 -14.87 -47.43 -12.43
CA GLU A 243 -13.79 -46.71 -11.74
C GLU A 243 -12.41 -46.91 -12.38
N ASP A 244 -11.51 -45.93 -12.15
CA ASP A 244 -10.11 -45.99 -12.60
C ASP A 244 -9.40 -47.24 -12.08
N THR A 245 -9.06 -48.12 -13.03
CA THR A 245 -8.50 -49.45 -12.80
C THR A 245 -6.98 -49.42 -12.93
N TRP A 246 -6.26 -49.83 -11.88
CA TRP A 246 -4.80 -49.78 -11.82
C TRP A 246 -4.19 -51.18 -11.93
N PHE A 247 -3.13 -51.35 -12.73
CA PHE A 247 -2.48 -52.63 -12.97
C PHE A 247 -1.04 -52.49 -13.47
N LYS A 248 -0.25 -53.55 -13.31
CA LYS A 248 1.11 -53.67 -13.82
C LYS A 248 1.11 -54.43 -15.15
N MET A 249 1.47 -53.75 -16.24
CA MET A 249 1.69 -54.37 -17.54
C MET A 249 2.99 -55.17 -17.56
N LYS A 250 3.09 -56.13 -18.49
CA LYS A 250 4.29 -56.95 -18.73
C LYS A 250 4.73 -56.83 -20.19
N VAL A 251 6.04 -56.68 -20.41
CA VAL A 251 6.62 -56.52 -21.76
C VAL A 251 6.31 -57.74 -22.62
N GLY A 252 5.70 -57.52 -23.79
CA GLY A 252 5.31 -58.56 -24.74
C GLY A 252 3.89 -59.09 -24.55
N ASP A 253 3.22 -58.81 -23.43
CA ASP A 253 1.85 -59.27 -23.17
C ASP A 253 0.85 -58.21 -23.66
N GLN A 254 0.05 -58.53 -24.67
CA GLN A 254 -1.00 -57.64 -25.15
C GLN A 254 -2.20 -57.64 -24.19
N ILE A 255 -2.71 -56.44 -23.88
CA ILE A 255 -4.00 -56.23 -23.22
C ILE A 255 -5.06 -55.83 -24.25
N SER A 256 -6.33 -56.09 -23.94
CA SER A 256 -7.47 -55.55 -24.70
C SER A 256 -8.41 -54.86 -23.71
N VAL A 257 -8.91 -53.67 -24.07
CA VAL A 257 -9.84 -52.91 -23.24
C VAL A 257 -11.04 -52.48 -24.09
N THR A 258 -12.21 -52.99 -23.73
CA THR A 258 -13.49 -52.55 -24.29
C THR A 258 -14.08 -51.47 -23.40
N TYR A 259 -14.46 -50.35 -24.02
CA TYR A 259 -15.21 -49.28 -23.36
C TYR A 259 -16.66 -49.33 -23.86
N ASP A 260 -17.62 -49.66 -22.98
CA ASP A 260 -19.06 -49.57 -23.28
C ASP A 260 -19.71 -48.33 -22.64
N ASN A 261 -21.01 -48.11 -22.85
CA ASN A 261 -21.78 -46.98 -22.29
C ASN A 261 -21.34 -45.60 -22.80
N ILE A 262 -20.91 -45.55 -24.06
CA ILE A 262 -20.54 -44.33 -24.78
C ILE A 262 -21.81 -43.54 -25.12
N VAL A 263 -21.91 -42.29 -24.69
CA VAL A 263 -23.14 -41.47 -24.74
C VAL A 263 -23.01 -40.13 -25.47
N ASN A 264 -21.80 -39.57 -25.60
CA ASN A 264 -21.57 -38.27 -26.25
C ASN A 264 -20.87 -38.36 -27.62
N SER A 265 -20.35 -39.54 -27.97
CA SER A 265 -19.43 -39.72 -29.09
C SER A 265 -20.06 -40.36 -30.32
N LYS A 266 -19.65 -39.91 -31.51
CA LYS A 266 -20.19 -40.30 -32.82
C LYS A 266 -19.18 -40.08 -33.95
N TYR A 267 -19.40 -40.71 -35.10
CA TYR A 267 -18.52 -40.62 -36.27
C TYR A 267 -19.31 -40.46 -37.58
N ASN A 268 -19.01 -39.40 -38.35
CA ASN A 268 -19.63 -39.03 -39.63
C ASN A 268 -21.17 -38.88 -39.56
N ASP A 269 -21.62 -38.01 -38.65
CA ASP A 269 -23.03 -37.66 -38.40
C ASP A 269 -23.41 -36.31 -39.05
#